data_AF-A0A1L7UET9-F1
#
_entry.id   AF-A0A1L7UET9-F1
#
_cell.length_a   1.000
_cell.length_b   1.000
_cell.length_c   1.000
_cell.angle_alpha   90.00
_cell.angle_beta   90.00
_cell.angle_gamma   90.00
#
_symmetry.space_group_name_H-M   'P 1'
#
loop_
_entity.id
_entity.type
_entity.pdbx_description
1 polymer ?
#
loop_
_entity_poly.entity_id
_entity_poly.type
_entity_poly.pdbx_seq_one_letter_code
_entity_poly.pdbx_strand_id
1 'polypeptide(L)'
;MTVARRSATTRDLHQGNVAFLESFAAKEAQRRAAKQKPTLSIEEHAAHRAQLADVLFIKPKYADETEINVTGIFRKWVRYCTDMKVGDWKATIQNLRRETTQDFILFMCEHYNIRSWGSTHEYIRQFQQLYTNINGRYMDRNDAKEVYKVCQTLLVRAQSVMDCQPAA
;
A
#
# COMPACT_ATOMS: atom_id res chain seq x y z
N MET A 1 -33.34 -13.88 60.69
CA MET A 1 -33.12 -13.68 59.23
C MET A 1 -31.73 -13.10 59.06
N THR A 2 -30.85 -13.85 58.40
CA THR A 2 -29.41 -13.60 58.31
C THR A 2 -29.08 -13.03 56.93
N VAL A 3 -28.47 -11.85 56.85
CA VAL A 3 -27.90 -11.32 55.60
C VAL A 3 -26.47 -10.86 55.88
N ALA A 4 -25.51 -11.77 55.67
CA ALA A 4 -24.08 -11.44 55.62
C ALA A 4 -23.32 -12.53 54.85
N ARG A 5 -23.47 -12.58 53.52
CA ARG A 5 -22.63 -13.47 52.68
C ARG A 5 -22.35 -13.00 51.25
N ARG A 6 -22.66 -11.74 50.89
CA ARG A 6 -22.44 -11.22 49.53
C ARG A 6 -21.24 -10.25 49.40
N SER A 7 -20.62 -9.83 50.49
CA SER A 7 -19.59 -8.78 50.48
C SER A 7 -18.14 -9.29 50.44
N ALA A 8 -17.87 -10.51 50.90
CA ALA A 8 -16.52 -11.10 50.88
C ALA A 8 -16.10 -11.57 49.48
N THR A 9 -17.01 -12.23 48.75
CA THR A 9 -16.75 -12.80 47.43
C THR A 9 -16.42 -11.75 46.38
N THR A 10 -17.10 -10.60 46.42
CA THR A 10 -16.86 -9.49 45.49
C THR A 10 -15.50 -8.83 45.72
N ARG A 11 -15.04 -8.78 46.99
CA ARG A 11 -13.74 -8.21 47.35
C ARG A 11 -12.59 -9.13 46.89
N ASP A 12 -12.73 -10.44 47.07
CA ASP A 12 -11.73 -11.43 46.61
C ASP A 12 -11.62 -11.49 45.08
N LEU A 13 -12.75 -11.42 44.36
CA LEU A 13 -12.76 -11.34 42.89
C LEU A 13 -12.10 -10.06 42.37
N HIS A 14 -12.34 -8.93 43.04
CA HIS A 14 -11.72 -7.66 42.67
C HIS A 14 -10.21 -7.69 42.91
N GLN A 15 -9.77 -8.27 44.03
CA GLN A 15 -8.36 -8.42 44.38
C GLN A 15 -7.62 -9.38 43.42
N GLY A 16 -8.25 -10.48 43.02
CA GLY A 16 -7.72 -11.41 42.01
C GLY A 16 -7.57 -10.77 40.63
N ASN A 17 -8.53 -9.93 40.22
CA ASN A 17 -8.46 -9.20 38.95
C ASN A 17 -7.34 -8.16 38.94
N VAL A 18 -7.11 -7.45 40.05
CA VAL A 18 -6.00 -6.49 40.18
C VAL A 18 -4.66 -7.22 40.08
N ALA A 19 -4.48 -8.33 40.82
CA ALA A 19 -3.25 -9.12 40.77
C ALA A 19 -2.97 -9.69 39.36
N PHE A 20 -4.02 -10.11 38.63
CA PHE A 20 -3.88 -10.53 37.25
C PHE A 20 -3.38 -9.38 36.34
N LEU A 21 -4.00 -8.20 36.41
CA LEU A 21 -3.62 -7.05 35.59
C LEU A 21 -2.18 -6.59 35.86
N GLU A 22 -1.75 -6.58 37.12
CA GLU A 22 -0.37 -6.28 37.50
C GLU A 22 0.62 -7.30 36.93
N SER A 23 0.31 -8.60 37.04
CA SER A 23 1.15 -9.68 36.50
C SER A 23 1.24 -9.62 34.97
N PHE A 24 0.14 -9.26 34.30
CA PHE A 24 0.07 -9.09 32.86
C PHE A 24 0.90 -7.87 32.41
N ALA A 25 0.75 -6.73 33.08
CA ALA A 25 1.52 -5.52 32.82
C ALA A 25 3.03 -5.75 33.00
N ALA A 26 3.42 -6.47 34.07
CA ALA A 26 4.82 -6.83 34.31
C ALA A 26 5.39 -7.74 33.21
N LYS A 27 4.63 -8.75 32.77
CA LYS A 27 5.03 -9.62 31.65
C LYS A 27 5.15 -8.85 30.34
N GLU A 28 4.23 -7.94 30.05
CA GLU A 28 4.32 -7.10 28.85
C GLU A 28 5.50 -6.12 28.91
N ALA A 29 5.79 -5.54 30.07
CA ALA A 29 6.98 -4.71 30.27
C ALA A 29 8.28 -5.48 30.03
N GLN A 30 8.38 -6.70 30.56
CA GLN A 30 9.53 -7.59 30.32
C GLN A 30 9.66 -7.96 28.84
N ARG A 31 8.56 -8.28 28.16
CA ARG A 31 8.57 -8.57 26.71
C ARG A 31 9.02 -7.37 25.89
N ARG A 32 8.61 -6.16 26.26
CA ARG A 32 9.05 -4.92 25.59
C ARG A 32 10.53 -4.66 25.82
N ALA A 33 11.02 -4.84 27.05
CA ALA A 33 12.44 -4.71 27.38
C ALA A 33 13.29 -5.75 26.62
N ALA A 34 12.85 -7.00 26.55
CA ALA A 34 13.54 -8.06 25.81
C ALA A 34 13.57 -7.82 24.28
N LYS A 35 12.59 -7.08 23.75
CA LYS A 35 12.54 -6.66 22.34
C LYS A 35 13.24 -5.33 22.08
N GLN A 36 13.65 -4.61 23.12
CA GLN A 36 14.30 -3.32 22.97
C GLN A 36 15.72 -3.55 22.44
N LYS A 37 15.96 -3.08 21.21
CA LYS A 37 17.30 -3.08 20.65
C LYS A 37 18.11 -1.96 21.32
N PRO A 38 19.41 -2.16 21.57
CA PRO A 38 20.28 -1.10 22.04
C PRO A 38 20.20 0.11 21.12
N THR A 39 20.14 1.31 21.70
CA THR A 39 20.27 2.55 20.94
C THR A 39 21.70 2.66 20.43
N LEU A 40 21.86 3.04 19.16
CA LEU A 40 23.18 3.27 18.56
C LEU A 40 23.90 4.41 19.29
N SER A 41 25.20 4.27 19.48
CA SER A 41 26.07 5.36 19.93
C SER A 41 26.17 6.46 18.87
N ILE A 42 26.73 7.62 19.24
CA ILE A 42 26.97 8.73 18.30
C ILE A 42 27.87 8.28 17.14
N GLU A 43 28.89 7.48 17.42
CA GLU A 43 29.85 6.95 16.44
C GLU A 43 29.19 5.93 15.52
N GLU A 44 28.38 5.02 16.08
CA GLU A 44 27.59 4.06 15.30
C GLU A 44 26.57 4.75 14.39
N HIS A 45 25.94 5.84 14.87
CA HIS A 45 25.09 6.69 14.05
C HIS A 45 25.86 7.37 12.90
N ALA A 46 27.09 7.84 13.14
CA ALA A 46 27.93 8.44 12.10
C ALA A 46 28.32 7.41 11.02
N ALA A 47 28.73 6.21 11.43
CA ALA A 47 29.03 5.10 10.53
C ALA A 47 27.80 4.67 9.72
N HIS A 48 26.63 4.57 10.36
CA HIS A 48 25.39 4.23 9.68
C HIS A 48 24.97 5.28 8.65
N ARG A 49 25.13 6.59 8.94
CA ARG A 49 24.89 7.65 7.95
C ARG A 49 25.83 7.53 6.74
N ALA A 50 27.11 7.24 6.96
CA ALA A 50 28.07 7.04 5.88
C ALA A 50 27.67 5.86 4.98
N GLN A 51 27.21 4.75 5.57
CA GLN A 51 26.71 3.59 4.80
C GLN A 51 25.46 3.90 3.99
N LEU A 52 24.57 4.77 4.49
CA LEU A 52 23.35 5.16 3.78
C LEU A 52 23.60 6.16 2.65
N ALA A 53 24.75 6.83 2.61
CA ALA A 53 25.07 7.82 1.57
C ALA A 53 25.08 7.20 0.15
N ASP A 54 25.48 5.93 0.05
CA ASP A 54 25.53 5.20 -1.23
C ASP A 54 24.19 4.54 -1.62
N VAL A 55 23.21 4.55 -0.73
CA VAL A 55 21.90 3.93 -0.95
C VAL A 55 20.90 4.98 -1.42
N LEU A 56 20.87 5.22 -2.74
CA LEU A 56 19.94 6.19 -3.35
C LEU A 56 18.47 5.79 -3.23
N PHE A 57 18.18 4.48 -3.18
CA PHE A 57 16.82 3.97 -3.06
C PHE A 57 16.77 2.66 -2.29
N ILE A 58 16.02 2.65 -1.21
CA ILE A 58 15.73 1.44 -0.43
C ILE A 58 14.46 0.82 -1.01
N LYS A 59 14.59 -0.40 -1.55
CA LYS A 59 13.42 -1.13 -2.07
C LYS A 59 12.43 -1.40 -0.93
N PRO A 60 11.14 -1.08 -1.10
CA PRO A 60 10.13 -1.44 -0.13
C PRO A 60 10.08 -2.95 0.08
N LYS A 61 9.97 -3.38 1.34
CA LYS A 61 9.59 -4.75 1.67
C LYS A 61 8.07 -4.83 1.65
N TYR A 62 7.52 -5.31 0.54
CA TYR A 62 6.08 -5.43 0.37
C TYR A 62 5.51 -6.58 1.19
N ALA A 63 4.23 -6.43 1.58
CA ALA A 63 3.44 -7.55 2.06
C ALA A 63 3.05 -8.45 0.88
N ASP A 64 2.78 -9.72 1.15
CA ASP A 64 2.46 -10.74 0.15
C ASP A 64 1.30 -10.29 -0.77
N GLU A 65 0.26 -9.66 -0.21
CA GLU A 65 -0.87 -9.14 -0.98
C GLU A 65 -0.43 -8.05 -1.98
N THR A 66 0.54 -7.23 -1.59
CA THR A 66 1.08 -6.19 -2.46
C THR A 66 1.92 -6.81 -3.59
N GLU A 67 2.69 -7.86 -3.31
CA GLU A 67 3.44 -8.58 -4.35
C GLU A 67 2.51 -9.26 -5.36
N ILE A 68 1.40 -9.85 -4.90
CA ILE A 68 0.36 -10.41 -5.74
C ILE A 68 -0.25 -9.33 -6.63
N ASN A 69 -0.60 -8.17 -6.05
CA ASN A 69 -1.16 -7.05 -6.80
C ASN A 69 -0.18 -6.50 -7.86
N VAL A 70 1.10 -6.34 -7.50
CA VAL A 70 2.15 -5.91 -8.44
C VAL A 70 2.33 -6.93 -9.57
N THR A 71 2.28 -8.23 -9.27
CA THR A 71 2.32 -9.28 -10.29
C THR A 71 1.09 -9.22 -11.21
N GLY A 72 -0.07 -8.93 -10.64
CA GLY A 72 -1.34 -8.79 -11.37
C GLY A 72 -1.33 -7.62 -12.35
N ILE A 73 -0.82 -6.45 -11.94
CA ILE A 73 -0.69 -5.29 -12.83
C ILE A 73 0.44 -5.48 -13.86
N PHE A 74 1.52 -6.18 -13.50
CA PHE A 74 2.61 -6.49 -14.42
C PHE A 74 2.13 -7.27 -15.64
N ARG A 75 1.30 -8.32 -15.45
CA ARG A 75 0.72 -9.08 -16.57
C ARG A 75 -0.12 -8.19 -17.49
N LYS A 76 -0.87 -7.25 -16.93
CA LYS A 76 -1.70 -6.32 -17.71
C LYS A 76 -0.85 -5.31 -18.47
N TRP A 77 0.25 -4.84 -17.87
CA TRP A 77 1.24 -3.99 -18.52
C TRP A 77 1.88 -4.69 -19.72
N VAL A 78 2.35 -5.93 -19.55
CA VAL A 78 2.91 -6.72 -20.66
C VAL A 78 1.91 -6.88 -21.79
N ARG A 79 0.65 -7.17 -21.46
CA ARG A 79 -0.44 -7.27 -22.43
C ARG A 79 -0.67 -5.95 -23.16
N TYR A 80 -0.78 -4.83 -22.43
CA TYR A 80 -0.90 -3.50 -23.03
C TYR A 80 0.24 -3.22 -24.01
N CYS A 81 1.50 -3.48 -23.62
CA CYS A 81 2.65 -3.28 -24.49
C CYS A 81 2.58 -4.10 -25.78
N THR A 82 2.07 -5.34 -25.67
CA THR A 82 1.91 -6.26 -26.80
C THR A 82 0.75 -5.83 -27.71
N ASP A 83 -0.44 -5.66 -27.14
CA ASP A 83 -1.69 -5.40 -27.87
C ASP A 83 -1.66 -4.01 -28.53
N MET A 84 -1.13 -3.00 -27.82
CA MET A 84 -1.03 -1.61 -28.31
C MET A 84 0.28 -1.33 -29.06
N LYS A 85 1.18 -2.31 -29.16
CA LYS A 85 2.46 -2.21 -29.88
C LYS A 85 3.33 -1.01 -29.46
N VAL A 86 3.32 -0.65 -28.18
CA VAL A 86 4.08 0.49 -27.63
C VAL A 86 5.55 0.14 -27.29
N GLY A 87 6.03 -1.00 -27.75
CA GLY A 87 7.41 -1.46 -27.59
C GLY A 87 7.59 -2.57 -26.56
N ASP A 88 8.85 -2.93 -26.28
CA ASP A 88 9.19 -3.90 -25.26
C ASP A 88 8.73 -3.42 -23.88
N TRP A 89 8.04 -4.28 -23.13
CA TRP A 89 7.42 -3.89 -21.88
C TRP A 89 8.43 -3.33 -20.87
N LYS A 90 9.68 -3.84 -20.86
CA LYS A 90 10.70 -3.47 -19.88
C LYS A 90 11.34 -2.14 -20.26
N ALA A 91 11.73 -2.00 -21.52
CA ALA A 91 12.26 -0.74 -22.04
C ALA A 91 11.24 0.40 -21.88
N THR A 92 9.96 0.14 -22.17
CA THR A 92 8.89 1.13 -22.09
C THR A 92 8.64 1.59 -20.65
N ILE A 93 8.62 0.69 -19.65
CA ILE A 93 8.44 1.11 -18.25
C ILE A 93 9.70 1.72 -17.61
N GLN A 94 10.89 1.40 -18.14
CA GLN A 94 12.14 2.05 -17.72
C GLN A 94 12.22 3.50 -18.21
N ASN A 95 11.67 3.77 -19.40
CA ASN A 95 11.60 5.09 -20.02
C ASN A 95 10.18 5.64 -20.02
N LEU A 96 9.44 5.34 -18.95
CA LEU A 96 8.01 5.63 -18.87
C LEU A 96 7.74 7.12 -19.05
N ARG A 97 6.84 7.43 -19.98
CA ARG A 97 6.32 8.78 -20.18
C ARG A 97 4.92 8.90 -19.63
N ARG A 98 4.52 10.13 -19.33
CA ARG A 98 3.19 10.45 -18.82
C ARG A 98 2.10 9.99 -19.78
N GLU A 99 2.26 10.27 -21.08
CA GLU A 99 1.29 9.89 -22.11
C GLU A 99 1.08 8.38 -22.19
N THR A 100 2.16 7.59 -22.08
CA THR A 100 2.09 6.12 -22.08
C THR A 100 1.38 5.61 -20.83
N THR A 101 1.58 6.28 -19.69
CA THR A 101 0.87 5.91 -18.45
C THR A 101 -0.62 6.19 -18.57
N GLN A 102 -0.99 7.36 -19.12
CA GLN A 102 -2.39 7.72 -19.34
C GLN A 102 -3.09 6.76 -20.30
N ASP A 103 -2.43 6.41 -21.41
CA ASP A 103 -2.92 5.45 -22.39
C ASP A 103 -3.07 4.04 -21.81
N PHE A 104 -2.12 3.60 -20.98
CA PHE A 104 -2.25 2.34 -20.24
C PHE A 104 -3.47 2.33 -19.30
N ILE A 105 -3.76 3.42 -18.59
CA ILE A 105 -4.95 3.45 -17.73
C ILE A 105 -6.24 3.48 -18.57
N LEU A 106 -6.25 4.14 -19.72
CA LEU A 106 -7.38 4.06 -20.66
C LEU A 106 -7.61 2.61 -21.11
N PHE A 107 -6.56 1.92 -21.56
CA PHE A 107 -6.61 0.50 -21.91
C PHE A 107 -7.16 -0.36 -20.76
N MET A 108 -6.73 -0.08 -19.53
CA MET A 108 -7.24 -0.77 -18.34
C MET A 108 -8.75 -0.58 -18.16
N CYS A 109 -9.25 0.65 -18.31
CA CYS A 109 -10.68 0.95 -18.22
C CYS A 109 -11.49 0.22 -19.30
N GLU A 110 -11.01 0.22 -20.55
CA GLU A 110 -11.70 -0.38 -21.70
C GLU A 110 -11.69 -1.91 -21.67
N HIS A 111 -10.53 -2.53 -21.39
CA HIS A 111 -10.34 -3.97 -21.55
C HIS A 111 -10.63 -4.79 -20.28
N TYR A 112 -10.64 -4.14 -19.10
CA TYR A 112 -10.91 -4.81 -17.82
C TYR A 112 -12.17 -4.27 -17.12
N ASN A 113 -12.98 -3.49 -17.84
CA ASN A 113 -14.28 -2.99 -17.39
C ASN A 113 -14.21 -2.26 -16.03
N ILE A 114 -13.16 -1.47 -15.82
CA ILE A 114 -12.95 -0.71 -14.59
C ILE A 114 -13.83 0.55 -14.66
N ARG A 115 -14.93 0.55 -13.90
CA ARG A 115 -15.95 1.62 -13.95
C ARG A 115 -15.97 2.54 -12.74
N SER A 116 -15.17 2.28 -11.72
CA SER A 116 -15.19 3.08 -10.49
C SER A 116 -13.87 3.76 -10.20
N TRP A 117 -13.99 4.99 -9.69
CA TRP A 117 -12.85 5.83 -9.32
C TRP A 117 -11.93 5.16 -8.29
N GLY A 118 -12.51 4.45 -7.32
CA GLY A 118 -11.75 3.70 -6.32
C GLY A 118 -10.92 2.58 -6.95
N SER A 119 -11.50 1.81 -7.87
CA SER A 119 -10.79 0.72 -8.56
C SER A 119 -9.66 1.24 -9.43
N THR A 120 -9.90 2.31 -10.21
CA THR A 120 -8.86 2.93 -11.03
C THR A 120 -7.71 3.46 -10.16
N HIS A 121 -8.03 4.05 -9.00
CA HIS A 121 -7.04 4.50 -8.03
C HIS A 121 -6.14 3.36 -7.52
N GLU A 122 -6.71 2.20 -7.19
CA GLU A 122 -5.93 1.03 -6.79
C GLU A 122 -4.97 0.61 -7.90
N TYR A 123 -5.45 0.51 -9.14
CA TYR A 123 -4.61 0.10 -10.27
C TYR A 123 -3.48 1.09 -10.57
N ILE A 124 -3.71 2.40 -10.43
CA ILE A 124 -2.65 3.41 -10.56
C ILE A 124 -1.59 3.20 -9.48
N ARG A 125 -1.99 2.97 -8.22
CA ARG A 125 -1.03 2.69 -7.14
C ARG A 125 -0.23 1.42 -7.37
N GLN A 126 -0.88 0.35 -7.80
CA GLN A 126 -0.21 -0.91 -8.14
C GLN A 126 0.80 -0.69 -9.28
N PHE A 127 0.43 0.09 -10.29
CA PHE A 127 1.33 0.44 -11.39
C PHE A 127 2.53 1.28 -10.93
N GLN A 128 2.32 2.23 -10.00
CA GLN A 128 3.40 2.99 -9.38
C GLN A 128 4.36 2.10 -8.58
N GLN A 129 3.83 1.08 -7.88
CA GLN A 129 4.65 0.09 -7.17
C GLN A 129 5.46 -0.77 -8.15
N LEU A 130 4.86 -1.20 -9.26
CA LEU A 130 5.56 -1.88 -10.34
C LEU A 130 6.70 -1.03 -10.91
N TYR A 131 6.41 0.24 -11.25
CA TYR A 131 7.41 1.19 -11.74
C TYR A 131 8.57 1.31 -10.75
N THR A 132 8.25 1.46 -9.46
CA THR A 132 9.23 1.62 -8.39
C THR A 132 10.13 0.39 -8.25
N ASN A 133 9.56 -0.81 -8.34
CA ASN A 133 10.31 -2.07 -8.29
C ASN A 133 11.32 -2.21 -9.44
N ILE A 134 10.93 -1.77 -10.64
CA ILE A 134 11.76 -1.90 -11.84
C ILE A 134 12.82 -0.81 -11.91
N ASN A 135 12.44 0.43 -11.58
CA ASN A 135 13.29 1.61 -11.77
C ASN A 135 14.12 1.98 -10.54
N GLY A 136 13.80 1.44 -9.37
CA GLY A 136 14.47 1.83 -8.13
C GLY A 136 14.29 3.32 -7.80
N ARG A 137 13.13 3.89 -8.17
CA ARG A 137 12.74 5.27 -7.86
C ARG A 137 11.23 5.42 -7.98
N TYR A 138 10.67 6.38 -7.26
CA TYR A 138 9.26 6.72 -7.41
C TYR A 138 9.00 7.35 -8.77
N MET A 139 7.80 7.09 -9.31
CA MET A 139 7.29 7.82 -10.47
C MET A 139 7.23 9.32 -10.14
N ASP A 140 7.45 10.16 -11.15
CA ASP A 140 7.35 11.59 -10.96
C ASP A 140 5.97 11.98 -10.39
N ARG A 141 6.00 12.85 -9.37
CA ARG A 141 4.80 13.20 -8.61
C ARG A 141 3.83 14.02 -9.44
N ASN A 142 4.33 14.83 -10.37
CA ASN A 142 3.50 15.63 -11.25
C ASN A 142 2.84 14.73 -12.31
N ASP A 143 3.61 13.84 -12.94
CA ASP A 143 3.07 12.87 -13.90
C ASP A 143 2.01 11.98 -13.28
N ALA A 144 2.24 11.49 -12.05
CA ALA A 144 1.24 10.75 -11.29
C ALA A 144 -0.07 11.53 -11.10
N LYS A 145 0.00 12.81 -10.74
CA LYS A 145 -1.19 13.67 -10.57
C LYS A 145 -1.95 13.84 -11.88
N GLU A 146 -1.25 14.04 -12.98
CA GLU A 146 -1.87 14.17 -14.30
C GLU A 146 -2.56 12.88 -14.76
N VAL A 147 -2.04 11.70 -14.38
CA VAL A 147 -2.72 10.43 -14.65
C VAL A 147 -4.06 10.36 -13.92
N TYR A 148 -4.11 10.73 -12.63
CA TYR A 148 -5.37 10.76 -11.89
C TYR A 148 -6.41 11.70 -12.53
N LYS A 149 -6.00 12.87 -13.01
CA LYS A 149 -6.91 13.80 -13.71
C LYS A 149 -7.54 13.17 -14.96
N VAL A 150 -6.74 12.48 -15.79
CA VAL A 150 -7.24 11.78 -16.97
C VAL A 150 -8.28 10.73 -16.59
N CYS A 151 -8.01 9.95 -15.55
CA CYS A 151 -8.96 8.94 -15.07
C CYS A 151 -10.30 9.56 -14.65
N GLN A 152 -10.28 10.75 -14.04
CA GLN A 152 -11.49 11.45 -13.64
C GLN A 152 -12.30 11.84 -14.88
N THR A 153 -11.63 12.36 -15.91
CA THR A 153 -12.26 12.72 -17.18
C THR A 153 -12.84 11.50 -17.90
N LEU A 154 -12.12 10.37 -17.94
CA LEU A 154 -12.57 9.14 -18.60
C LEU A 154 -13.84 8.57 -17.94
N LEU A 155 -13.87 8.56 -16.60
CA LEU A 155 -15.03 8.03 -15.87
C LEU A 155 -16.25 8.94 -15.94
N VAL A 156 -16.08 10.27 -15.93
CA VAL A 156 -17.19 11.21 -16.17
C VAL A 156 -17.79 10.99 -17.56
N ARG A 157 -16.94 10.80 -18.58
CA ARG A 157 -17.41 10.49 -19.93
C ARG A 157 -18.14 9.14 -20.00
N ALA A 158 -17.59 8.10 -19.40
CA ALA A 158 -18.23 6.78 -19.34
C ALA A 158 -19.60 6.84 -18.65
N GLN A 159 -19.72 7.57 -17.54
CA GLN A 159 -20.99 7.78 -16.85
C GLN A 159 -22.00 8.52 -17.73
N SER A 160 -21.59 9.61 -18.40
CA SER A 160 -22.47 10.34 -19.31
C SER A 160 -22.98 9.50 -20.49
N VAL A 161 -22.15 8.56 -20.99
CA VAL A 161 -22.55 7.64 -22.07
C VAL A 161 -23.56 6.61 -21.57
N MET A 162 -23.39 6.08 -20.36
CA MET A 162 -24.37 5.17 -19.75
C MET A 162 -25.69 5.87 -19.43
N ASP A 163 -25.66 7.11 -18.97
CA ASP A 163 -26.86 7.90 -18.65
C ASP A 163 -27.67 8.30 -19.90
N CYS A 164 -27.03 8.32 -21.08
CA CYS A 164 -27.69 8.59 -22.37
C CYS A 164 -28.24 7.34 -23.08
N GLN A 165 -28.04 6.13 -22.56
CA GLN A 165 -28.63 4.93 -23.13
C GLN A 165 -30.06 4.76 -22.61
N PRO A 166 -31.07 4.64 -23.50
CA PRO A 166 -32.44 4.41 -23.04
C PRO A 166 -32.51 3.08 -22.30
N ALA A 167 -33.21 3.07 -21.17
CA ALA A 167 -33.50 1.83 -20.45
C ALA A 167 -34.22 0.86 -21.40
N ALA A 168 -33.65 -0.33 -21.55
CA ALA A 168 -34.25 -1.43 -22.33
C ALA A 168 -35.52 -1.96 -21.66
#